data_AF-A0A4Q2Y9E2-F1
#
_entry.id   AF-A0A4Q2Y9E2-F1
#
_cell.length_a   1.000
_cell.length_b   1.000
_cell.length_c   1.000
_cell.angle_alpha   90.00
_cell.angle_beta   90.00
_cell.angle_gamma   90.00
#
_symmetry.space_group_name_H-M   'P 1'
#
loop_
_entity.id
_entity.type
_entity.pdbx_description
1 polymer ?
#
loop_
_entity_poly.entity_id
_entity_poly.type
_entity_poly.pdbx_seq_one_letter_code
_entity_poly.pdbx_strand_id
1 'polypeptide(L)'
;MMLRFLLLCCLGLTGLSPAMAAPPNVVMIISDDQGFGDYGFMGHPLAATPHLDKLAARSLCFKNGYVPSSLCCPSLASLITGRYPHQHGITGNDPSVDRTAGAWTRTPEFVA
;
A
#
# COMPACT_ATOMS: atom_id res chain seq x y z
N MET A 1 -37.43 40.50 -23.10
CA MET A 1 -36.96 40.45 -21.69
C MET A 1 -36.56 39.05 -21.24
N MET A 2 -37.25 37.97 -21.64
CA MET A 2 -36.92 36.58 -21.25
C MET A 2 -35.52 36.09 -21.72
N LEU A 3 -35.09 36.49 -22.92
CA LEU A 3 -33.82 36.02 -23.52
C LEU A 3 -32.56 36.60 -22.86
N ARG A 4 -32.67 37.78 -22.23
CA ARG A 4 -31.57 38.41 -21.47
C ARG A 4 -31.29 37.70 -20.14
N PHE A 5 -32.31 37.12 -19.52
CA PHE A 5 -32.16 36.34 -18.28
C PHE A 5 -31.51 34.97 -18.55
N LEU A 6 -31.80 34.35 -19.70
CA LEU A 6 -31.18 33.09 -20.11
C LEU A 6 -29.67 33.25 -20.40
N LEU A 7 -29.28 34.34 -21.06
CA LEU A 7 -27.85 34.62 -21.33
C LEU A 7 -27.04 34.91 -20.05
N LEU A 8 -27.65 35.54 -19.04
CA LEU A 8 -26.98 35.82 -17.77
C LEU A 8 -26.76 34.53 -16.94
N CYS A 9 -27.66 33.56 -17.06
CA CYS A 9 -27.55 32.27 -16.38
C CYS A 9 -26.45 31.39 -17.00
N CYS A 10 -26.29 31.41 -18.33
CA CYS A 10 -25.22 30.69 -19.02
C CYS A 10 -23.82 31.29 -18.79
N LEU A 11 -23.70 32.61 -18.54
CA LEU A 11 -22.41 33.24 -18.22
C LEU A 11 -21.93 32.95 -16.79
N GLY A 12 -22.81 32.51 -15.89
CA GLY A 12 -22.45 32.16 -14.51
C GLY A 12 -21.80 30.79 -14.34
N LEU A 13 -21.92 29.89 -15.34
CA LEU A 13 -21.43 28.50 -15.25
C LEU A 13 -20.04 28.26 -15.85
N THR A 14 -19.42 29.23 -16.53
CA THR A 14 -18.14 29.03 -17.22
C THR A 14 -16.88 29.21 -16.35
N GLY A 15 -17.05 29.44 -15.03
CA GLY A 15 -15.97 29.84 -14.14
C GLY A 15 -15.38 28.76 -13.22
N LEU A 16 -15.98 27.57 -13.09
CA LEU A 16 -15.40 26.48 -12.28
C LEU A 16 -14.56 25.57 -13.17
N SER A 17 -13.37 26.03 -13.56
CA SER A 17 -12.31 25.09 -13.90
C SER A 17 -11.81 24.52 -12.57
N PRO A 18 -11.95 23.22 -12.28
CA PRO A 18 -11.30 22.65 -11.12
C PRO A 18 -9.80 22.88 -11.33
N ALA A 19 -9.20 23.72 -10.49
CA ALA A 19 -7.75 23.80 -10.42
C ALA A 19 -7.25 22.37 -10.25
N MET A 20 -6.54 21.86 -11.25
CA MET A 20 -6.05 20.49 -11.25
C MET A 20 -5.04 20.41 -10.10
N ALA A 21 -5.54 20.00 -8.93
CA ALA A 21 -4.74 19.90 -7.73
C ALA A 21 -3.56 18.99 -8.05
N ALA A 22 -2.36 19.43 -7.69
CA ALA A 22 -1.17 18.61 -7.86
C ALA A 22 -1.44 17.22 -7.24
N PRO A 23 -0.99 16.14 -7.88
CA PRO A 23 -1.16 14.81 -7.31
C PRO A 23 -0.56 14.79 -5.90
N PRO A 24 -1.20 14.13 -4.93
CA PRO A 24 -0.69 14.07 -3.58
C PRO A 24 0.63 13.29 -3.55
N ASN A 25 1.51 13.63 -2.61
CA ASN A 25 2.63 12.76 -2.27
C ASN A 25 2.11 11.51 -1.57
N VAL A 26 2.58 10.34 -1.97
CA VAL A 26 2.23 9.06 -1.33
C VAL A 26 3.44 8.57 -0.54
N VAL A 27 3.26 8.35 0.75
CA VAL A 27 4.28 7.77 1.65
C VAL A 27 3.79 6.42 2.12
N MET A 28 4.49 5.35 1.74
CA MET A 28 4.21 3.99 2.17
C MET A 28 5.15 3.62 3.32
N ILE A 29 4.59 3.37 4.50
CA ILE A 29 5.32 2.94 5.70
C ILE A 29 4.96 1.48 5.96
N ILE A 30 5.98 0.63 6.11
CA ILE A 30 5.84 -0.81 6.33
C ILE A 30 6.66 -1.16 7.56
N SER A 31 6.12 -2.02 8.41
CA SER A 31 6.81 -2.62 9.57
C SER A 31 7.02 -4.10 9.29
N ASP A 32 8.19 -4.62 9.66
CA ASP A 32 8.53 -6.03 9.49
C ASP A 32 8.05 -6.83 10.71
N ASP A 33 7.55 -8.04 10.48
CA ASP A 33 7.03 -8.98 11.49
C ASP A 33 5.95 -8.45 12.46
N GLN A 34 5.40 -7.27 12.23
CA GLN A 34 4.41 -6.68 13.13
C GLN A 34 3.01 -7.25 12.92
N GLY A 35 2.49 -7.90 13.95
CA GLY A 35 1.18 -8.54 13.96
C GLY A 35 0.02 -7.55 14.08
N PHE A 36 -1.17 -8.01 13.69
CA PHE A 36 -2.43 -7.27 13.79
C PHE A 36 -2.72 -6.72 15.20
N GLY A 37 -2.37 -7.50 16.23
CA GLY A 37 -2.63 -7.17 17.63
C GLY A 37 -1.59 -6.27 18.28
N ASP A 38 -0.47 -5.94 17.61
CA ASP A 38 0.71 -5.34 18.25
C ASP A 38 0.62 -3.82 18.41
N TYR A 39 -0.54 -3.22 18.16
CA TYR A 39 -0.75 -1.78 18.20
C TYR A 39 -1.70 -1.36 19.31
N GLY A 40 -1.44 -0.20 19.92
CA GLY A 40 -2.34 0.43 20.90
C GLY A 40 -3.73 0.68 20.31
N PHE A 41 -3.82 1.24 19.10
CA PHE A 41 -5.10 1.44 18.39
C PHE A 41 -5.85 0.15 18.02
N MET A 42 -5.18 -1.01 18.10
CA MET A 42 -5.78 -2.33 17.92
C MET A 42 -6.13 -3.03 19.25
N GLY A 43 -5.87 -2.37 20.38
CA GLY A 43 -6.24 -2.84 21.71
C GLY A 43 -5.15 -3.61 22.45
N HIS A 44 -3.88 -3.54 22.02
CA HIS A 44 -2.79 -4.21 22.75
C HIS A 44 -2.69 -3.67 24.19
N PRO A 45 -2.63 -4.52 25.23
CA PRO A 45 -2.69 -4.07 26.63
C PRO A 45 -1.45 -3.28 27.08
N LEU A 46 -0.31 -3.47 26.42
CA LEU A 46 0.99 -2.91 26.83
C LEU A 46 1.70 -2.08 25.75
N ALA A 47 1.23 -2.09 24.50
CA ALA A 47 1.98 -1.46 23.41
C ALA A 47 1.68 0.04 23.42
N ALA A 48 2.74 0.84 23.57
CA ALA A 48 2.64 2.30 23.50
C ALA A 48 3.00 2.77 22.09
N THR A 49 1.99 3.01 21.25
CA THR A 49 2.16 3.48 19.86
C THR A 49 1.56 4.87 19.62
N PRO A 50 1.85 5.89 20.45
CA PRO A 50 1.08 7.14 20.49
C PRO A 50 1.07 7.92 19.17
N HIS A 51 2.10 7.79 18.33
CA HIS A 51 2.13 8.41 17.00
C HIS A 51 1.24 7.69 15.99
N LEU A 52 1.21 6.35 16.03
CA LEU A 52 0.34 5.55 15.18
C LEU A 52 -1.11 5.62 15.66
N ASP A 53 -1.35 5.70 16.97
CA ASP A 53 -2.70 5.85 17.53
C ASP A 53 -3.33 7.18 17.08
N LYS A 54 -2.56 8.27 17.12
CA LYS A 54 -2.98 9.57 16.58
C LYS A 54 -3.23 9.51 15.07
N LEU A 55 -2.42 8.75 14.32
CA LEU A 55 -2.61 8.57 12.89
C LEU A 55 -3.91 7.80 12.61
N ALA A 56 -4.14 6.68 13.30
CA ALA A 56 -5.33 5.85 13.16
C ALA A 56 -6.61 6.64 13.51
N ALA A 57 -6.60 7.46 14.56
CA ALA A 57 -7.75 8.27 14.98
C ALA A 57 -8.21 9.31 13.95
N ARG A 58 -7.31 9.76 13.05
CA ARG A 58 -7.60 10.73 11.98
C ARG A 58 -7.66 10.12 10.59
N SER A 59 -7.67 8.79 10.49
CA SER A 59 -7.56 8.06 9.22
C SER A 59 -8.54 6.90 9.16
N LEU A 60 -8.70 6.32 7.97
CA LEU A 60 -9.40 5.06 7.84
C LEU A 60 -8.48 3.91 8.29
N CYS A 61 -8.97 3.07 9.20
CA CYS A 61 -8.24 1.90 9.69
C CYS A 61 -8.88 0.62 9.15
N PHE A 62 -8.11 -0.17 8.40
CA PHE A 62 -8.56 -1.46 7.88
C PHE A 62 -8.23 -2.56 8.90
N LYS A 63 -9.25 -2.99 9.67
CA LYS A 63 -9.10 -4.03 10.70
C LYS A 63 -8.99 -5.45 10.16
N ASN A 64 -9.16 -5.67 8.86
CA ASN A 64 -9.11 -6.99 8.24
C ASN A 64 -8.25 -6.94 6.98
N GLY A 65 -6.95 -6.69 7.16
CA GLY A 65 -5.95 -6.74 6.10
C GLY A 65 -5.20 -8.08 6.11
N TYR A 66 -4.95 -8.64 4.93
CA TYR A 66 -4.25 -9.91 4.78
C TYR A 66 -3.10 -9.77 3.79
N VAL A 67 -1.98 -10.41 4.11
CA VAL A 67 -0.86 -10.58 3.19
C VAL A 67 -1.07 -11.85 2.35
N PRO A 68 -0.65 -11.87 1.08
CA PRO A 68 -0.77 -13.05 0.23
C PRO A 68 0.25 -14.15 0.58
N SER A 69 1.27 -13.81 1.39
CA SER A 69 2.24 -14.76 1.95
C SER A 69 2.69 -14.28 3.33
N SER A 70 2.87 -15.20 4.28
CA SER A 70 3.41 -14.92 5.62
C SER A 70 4.95 -14.91 5.65
N LEU A 71 5.59 -14.74 4.49
CA LEU A 71 7.06 -14.66 4.34
C LEU A 71 7.44 -13.29 3.77
N CYS A 72 8.54 -12.71 4.27
CA CYS A 72 8.98 -11.34 3.97
C CYS A 72 9.14 -11.07 2.47
N CYS A 73 9.98 -11.85 1.77
CA CYS A 73 10.27 -11.65 0.34
C CYS A 73 9.03 -11.77 -0.56
N PRO A 74 8.24 -12.85 -0.51
CA PRO A 74 7.04 -12.95 -1.34
C PRO A 74 5.96 -11.93 -0.97
N SER A 75 5.81 -11.55 0.32
CA SER A 75 4.87 -10.49 0.73
C SER A 75 5.24 -9.13 0.15
N LEU A 76 6.52 -8.73 0.26
CA LEU A 76 7.02 -7.48 -0.32
C LEU A 76 6.96 -7.49 -1.85
N ALA A 77 7.29 -8.61 -2.48
CA ALA A 77 7.16 -8.77 -3.93
C ALA A 77 5.71 -8.59 -4.38
N SER A 78 4.74 -9.16 -3.66
CA SER A 78 3.32 -8.96 -3.95
C SER A 78 2.89 -7.51 -3.75
N LEU A 79 3.39 -6.81 -2.72
CA LEU A 79 3.08 -5.41 -2.46
C LEU A 79 3.59 -4.48 -3.58
N ILE A 80 4.82 -4.70 -4.05
CA ILE A 80 5.45 -3.86 -5.08
C ILE A 80 4.84 -4.14 -6.46
N THR A 81 4.58 -5.41 -6.78
CA THR A 81 4.11 -5.81 -8.13
C THR A 81 2.60 -5.80 -8.28
N GLY A 82 1.84 -5.83 -7.18
CA GLY A 82 0.38 -6.01 -7.20
C GLY A 82 -0.07 -7.39 -7.68
N ARG A 83 0.82 -8.39 -7.62
CA ARG A 83 0.58 -9.76 -8.11
C ARG A 83 0.71 -10.77 -6.98
N TYR A 84 0.02 -11.90 -7.07
CA TYR A 84 0.15 -12.99 -6.12
C TYR A 84 1.49 -13.75 -6.28
N PRO A 85 1.96 -14.46 -5.24
CA PRO A 85 3.20 -15.24 -5.30
C PRO A 85 3.31 -16.21 -6.48
N HIS A 86 2.22 -16.90 -6.83
CA HIS A 86 2.18 -17.80 -7.97
C HIS A 86 2.33 -17.09 -9.33
N GLN A 87 2.12 -15.77 -9.39
CA GLN A 87 2.22 -14.97 -10.61
C GLN A 87 3.59 -14.31 -10.77
N HIS A 88 4.30 -14.02 -9.68
CA HIS A 88 5.63 -13.40 -9.70
C HIS A 88 6.78 -14.38 -9.37
N GLY A 89 6.50 -15.62 -8.99
CA GLY A 89 7.50 -16.69 -8.82
C GLY A 89 8.31 -16.65 -7.52
N ILE A 90 8.46 -15.48 -6.89
CA ILE A 90 9.05 -15.36 -5.54
C ILE A 90 8.09 -16.01 -4.53
N THR A 91 8.46 -17.16 -3.98
CA THR A 91 7.61 -17.98 -3.09
C THR A 91 8.26 -18.31 -1.74
N GLY A 92 9.53 -17.94 -1.56
CA GLY A 92 10.29 -18.12 -0.32
C GLY A 92 11.22 -16.93 -0.06
N ASN A 93 11.81 -16.90 1.14
CA ASN A 93 12.81 -15.89 1.50
C ASN A 93 14.20 -16.27 1.01
N ASP A 94 14.49 -17.57 0.94
CA ASP A 94 15.74 -18.04 0.41
C ASP A 94 15.75 -17.94 -1.12
N PRO A 95 16.88 -17.55 -1.73
CA PRO A 95 17.04 -17.63 -3.16
C PRO A 95 16.83 -19.08 -3.61
N SER A 96 16.26 -19.29 -4.80
CA SER A 96 16.14 -20.66 -5.32
C SER A 96 17.53 -21.30 -5.35
N VAL A 97 17.66 -22.40 -4.62
CA VAL A 97 18.87 -23.22 -4.65
C VAL A 97 18.80 -24.00 -5.94
N ASP A 98 19.81 -23.83 -6.81
CA ASP A 98 19.99 -24.75 -7.92
C ASP A 98 20.40 -26.12 -7.37
N ARG A 99 19.41 -27.00 -7.19
CA ARG A 99 19.63 -28.36 -6.71
C ARG A 99 20.42 -29.23 -7.70
N THR A 100 20.57 -28.80 -8.96
CA THR A 100 21.37 -29.52 -9.97
C THR A 100 22.87 -29.23 -9.87
N ALA A 101 23.25 -28.09 -9.27
CA ALA A 101 24.64 -27.66 -9.15
C ALA A 101 25.40 -28.26 -7.95
N GLY A 102 24.76 -29.09 -7.11
CA GLY A 102 25.42 -29.77 -5.98
C GLY A 102 25.98 -28.85 -4.87
N ALA A 103 25.74 -27.54 -4.96
CA ALA A 103 26.21 -26.53 -4.03
C ALA A 103 25.09 -25.51 -3.75
N TRP A 104 25.11 -24.89 -2.57
CA TRP A 104 24.26 -23.75 -2.21
C TRP A 104 24.66 -22.49 -3.00
N THR A 105 24.66 -22.56 -4.32
CA THR A 105 24.89 -21.42 -5.20
C THR A 105 23.55 -20.78 -5.49
N ARG A 106 23.39 -19.51 -5.10
CA ARG A 106 22.18 -18.71 -5.41
C ARG A 106 22.00 -18.69 -6.93
N THR A 107 20.79 -18.94 -7.41
CA THR A 107 20.47 -18.68 -8.82
C THR A 107 20.68 -17.19 -9.15
N PRO A 108 21.29 -16.84 -10.30
CA PRO A 108 21.59 -15.46 -10.68
C PRO A 108 20.38 -14.52 -10.68
N GLU A 109 19.18 -15.07 -10.83
CA GLU A 109 17.90 -14.35 -10.87
C GLU A 109 17.55 -13.63 -9.56
N PHE A 110 18.19 -13.98 -8.44
CA PHE A 110 17.94 -13.40 -7.11
C PHE A 110 19.09 -12.51 -6.59
N VAL A 111 19.97 -12.03 -7.48
CA VAL A 111 21.12 -11.15 -7.14
C VAL A 111 20.86 -9.68 -7.53
N ALA A 112 19.65 -9.35 -7.98
CA ALA A 112 19.23 -7.98 -8.27
C ALA A 112 18.43 -7.36 -7.11
#